data_AF-A0A6N2UDQ7-F1
#
_entry.id   AF-A0A6N2UDQ7-F1
#
_cell.length_a   1.000
_cell.length_b   1.000
_cell.length_c   1.000
_cell.angle_alpha   90.00
_cell.angle_beta   90.00
_cell.angle_gamma   90.00
#
_symmetry.space_group_name_H-M   'P 1'
#
loop_
_entity.id
_entity.type
_entity.pdbx_description
1 polymer ?
#
loop_
_entity_poly.entity_id
_entity_poly.type
_entity_poly.pdbx_seq_one_letter_code
_entity_poly.pdbx_strand_id
1 'polypeptide(L)' 'MKLFGKEFKFNNFDVYHKGNKPTPHDIGTYTETEIDQKITSAQGVKVLVSTTQPSGAKTGDVWL' A
#
# COMPACT_ATOMS: atom_id res chain seq x y z
N MET A 1 -2.71 -36.25 -11.18
CA MET A 1 -3.41 -34.95 -11.30
C MET A 1 -4.10 -34.70 -9.96
N LYS A 2 -3.73 -33.66 -9.21
CA LYS A 2 -4.44 -33.23 -7.98
C LYS A 2 -5.25 -32.00 -8.42
N LEU A 3 -6.55 -32.01 -8.65
CA LEU A 3 -7.70 -32.35 -7.79
C LEU A 3 -7.56 -31.75 -6.38
N PHE A 4 -8.27 -30.62 -6.21
CA PHE A 4 -8.50 -29.79 -5.02
C PHE A 4 -7.36 -28.87 -4.57
N GLY A 5 -7.42 -27.60 -5.00
CA GLY A 5 -7.56 -26.57 -3.98
C GLY A 5 -6.73 -25.29 -4.00
N LYS A 6 -5.63 -25.11 -4.78
CA LYS A 6 -4.99 -23.78 -4.78
C LYS A 6 -3.99 -23.40 -5.87
N GLU A 7 -3.40 -24.31 -6.64
CA GLU A 7 -2.21 -23.93 -7.43
C GLU A 7 -2.27 -24.42 -8.87
N PHE A 8 -2.44 -23.46 -9.80
CA PHE A 8 -2.16 -23.65 -11.23
C PHE A 8 -0.71 -23.20 -11.48
N LYS A 9 0.15 -24.14 -11.85
CA LYS A 9 1.58 -23.89 -12.09
C LYS A 9 1.97 -24.26 -13.52
N PHE A 10 2.89 -23.49 -14.12
CA PHE A 10 3.51 -23.77 -15.42
C PHE A 10 5.03 -23.71 -15.28
N ASN A 11 5.74 -24.78 -15.67
CA ASN A 11 7.20 -24.90 -15.47
C ASN A 11 7.66 -24.60 -14.03
N ASN A 12 6.91 -25.05 -13.03
CA ASN A 12 7.11 -24.77 -11.60
C ASN A 12 6.93 -23.31 -11.17
N PHE A 13 6.49 -22.42 -12.06
CA PHE A 13 6.09 -21.05 -11.72
C PHE A 13 4.59 -20.97 -11.43
N ASP A 14 4.22 -20.13 -10.46
CA ASP A 14 2.83 -19.83 -10.18
C ASP A 14 2.18 -19.04 -11.32
N VAL A 15 0.98 -19.46 -11.71
CA VAL A 15 0.18 -18.75 -12.72
C VAL A 15 -0.96 -18.04 -12.01
N TYR A 16 -0.91 -16.70 -12.02
CA TYR A 16 -1.95 -15.86 -11.44
C TYR A 16 -3.16 -15.74 -12.36
N HIS A 17 -4.36 -15.73 -11.76
CA HIS A 17 -5.64 -15.56 -12.44
C HIS A 17 -6.67 -14.94 -11.50
N LYS A 18 -7.90 -14.67 -11.98
CA LYS A 18 -8.93 -13.98 -11.16
C LYS A 18 -9.25 -14.65 -9.81
N GLY A 19 -9.06 -15.96 -9.70
CA GLY A 19 -9.28 -16.75 -8.48
C GLY A 19 -8.01 -17.02 -7.65
N ASN A 20 -6.84 -16.64 -8.16
CA ASN A 20 -5.54 -16.75 -7.50
C ASN A 20 -4.75 -15.48 -7.85
N LYS A 21 -5.06 -14.38 -7.15
CA LYS A 21 -4.39 -13.09 -7.38
C LYS A 21 -3.09 -13.04 -6.56
N PRO A 22 -2.03 -12.41 -7.07
CA PRO A 22 -0.83 -12.19 -6.28
C PRO A 22 -1.12 -11.25 -5.12
N THR A 23 -0.35 -11.38 -4.04
CA THR A 23 -0.23 -10.33 -3.04
C THR A 23 0.68 -9.20 -3.54
N PRO A 24 0.60 -7.99 -2.99
CA PRO A 24 1.54 -6.91 -3.31
C PRO A 24 3.01 -7.35 -3.17
N HIS A 25 3.34 -8.09 -2.12
CA HIS A 25 4.70 -8.59 -1.89
C HIS A 25 5.16 -9.58 -2.97
N ASP A 26 4.27 -10.39 -3.53
CA ASP A 26 4.60 -11.34 -4.62
C ASP A 26 5.07 -10.64 -5.91
N ILE A 27 4.70 -9.38 -6.09
CA ILE A 27 5.09 -8.54 -7.24
C ILE A 27 6.01 -7.38 -6.85
N GLY A 28 6.52 -7.37 -5.62
CA GLY A 28 7.47 -6.35 -5.14
C GLY A 28 6.85 -4.96 -4.91
N THR A 29 5.55 -4.87 -4.65
CA THR A 29 4.86 -3.62 -4.31
C THR A 29 4.44 -3.58 -2.84
N TYR A 30 4.22 -2.37 -2.32
CA TYR A 30 3.64 -2.16 -0.99
C TYR A 30 2.12 -2.39 -1.00
N THR A 31 1.60 -2.81 0.15
CA THR A 31 0.17 -2.79 0.48
C THR A 31 -0.33 -1.36 0.68
N GLU A 32 -1.65 -1.15 0.58
CA GLU A 32 -2.27 0.15 0.90
C GLU A 32 -1.88 0.63 2.31
N THR A 33 -1.90 -0.26 3.31
CA THR A 33 -1.50 0.10 4.68
C THR A 33 -0.03 0.51 4.78
N GLU A 34 0.88 -0.16 4.07
CA GLU A 34 2.30 0.23 4.04
C GLU A 34 2.49 1.58 3.31
N ILE A 35 1.70 1.85 2.27
CA ILE A 35 1.69 3.15 1.57
C ILE A 35 1.17 4.24 2.50
N ASP A 36 0.03 4.02 3.15
CA ASP A 36 -0.56 4.95 4.11
C ASP A 36 0.41 5.24 5.24
N GLN A 37 1.05 4.20 5.79
CA GLN A 37 2.12 4.36 6.77
C GLN A 37 3.27 5.17 6.22
N LYS A 38 3.78 4.94 5.00
CA LYS A 38 4.88 5.73 4.43
C LYS A 38 4.50 7.19 4.14
N ILE A 39 3.26 7.44 3.75
CA ILE A 39 2.72 8.80 3.54
C ILE A 39 2.55 9.51 4.89
N THR A 40 2.12 8.78 5.93
CA THR A 40 1.81 9.35 7.25
C THR A 40 2.98 9.32 8.25
N SER A 41 3.97 8.45 8.05
CA SER A 41 5.17 8.29 8.87
C SER A 41 6.20 9.35 8.47
N ALA A 42 6.00 10.55 9.00
CA ALA A 42 6.98 11.20 9.88
C ALA A 42 8.42 11.47 9.39
N GLN A 43 8.68 11.81 8.12
CA GLN A 43 9.91 12.53 7.75
C GLN A 43 9.74 13.67 6.71
N GLY A 44 8.59 14.37 6.65
CA GLY A 44 8.68 15.73 6.09
C GLY A 44 7.42 16.50 5.75
N VAL A 45 6.30 15.87 5.38
CA VAL A 45 5.12 16.64 4.98
C VAL A 45 3.86 16.04 5.57
N LYS A 46 3.46 16.54 6.74
CA LYS A 46 2.08 16.41 7.19
C LYS A 46 1.24 17.34 6.31
N VAL A 47 0.61 16.81 5.28
CA VAL A 47 -0.39 17.58 4.52
C VAL A 47 -1.66 17.62 5.38
N LEU A 48 -1.81 18.68 6.17
CA LEU A 48 -3.03 18.94 6.93
C LEU A 48 -4.01 19.65 6.01
N VAL A 49 -4.97 18.92 5.46
CA VAL A 49 -6.13 19.50 4.76
C VAL A 49 -7.23 19.73 5.79
N SER A 50 -7.54 20.98 6.10
CA SER A 50 -8.58 21.33 7.07
C SER A 50 -9.20 22.66 6.67
N THR A 51 -10.52 22.81 6.74
CA THR A 51 -11.16 24.13 6.56
C THR A 51 -11.02 25.05 7.77
N THR A 52 -10.53 24.50 8.89
CA THR A 52 -10.24 25.25 10.12
C THR A 52 -8.73 25.45 10.25
N GLN A 53 -8.31 26.69 10.46
CA GLN A 53 -6.90 27.04 10.62
C GLN A 53 -6.30 26.32 11.85
N PRO A 54 -5.13 25.67 11.74
CA PRO A 54 -4.47 25.02 12.86
C PRO A 54 -3.93 26.04 13.87
N SER A 55 -4.21 25.84 15.15
CA SER A 55 -3.60 26.60 16.24
C SER A 55 -2.20 26.03 16.54
N GLY A 56 -1.16 26.86 16.45
CA GLY A 56 0.22 26.46 16.77
C GLY A 56 1.07 26.02 15.58
N ALA A 57 0.74 26.45 14.36
CA ALA A 57 1.58 26.25 13.17
C ALA A 57 2.98 26.85 13.38
N LYS A 58 4.01 26.13 12.93
CA LYS A 58 5.41 26.51 12.98
C LYS A 58 5.92 26.85 11.58
N THR A 59 7.01 27.60 11.52
CA THR A 59 7.73 27.86 10.26
C THR A 59 8.06 26.53 9.56
N GLY A 60 7.53 26.34 8.36
CA GLY A 60 7.69 25.10 7.58
C GLY A 60 6.43 24.23 7.49
N ASP A 61 5.39 24.53 8.27
CA ASP A 61 4.09 23.84 8.13
C ASP A 61 3.35 24.33 6.88
N VAL A 62 2.75 23.39 6.13
CA VAL A 62 1.90 23.69 4.97
C VAL A 62 0.47 23.28 5.30
N TRP A 63 -0.44 24.27 5.26
CA TRP A 63 -1.88 24.10 5.43
C TRP A 63 -2.55 24.22 4.06
N LEU A 64 -3.39 23.25 3.70
CA LEU A 64 -4.16 23.21 2.45
C LEU A 64 -5.65 23.33 2.72
#